data_AF-A0A5B0M7D7-F1
#
_entry.id   AF-A0A5B0M7D7-F1
#
_cell.length_a   1.000
_cell.length_b   1.000
_cell.length_c   1.000
_cell.angle_alpha   90.00
_cell.angle_beta   90.00
_cell.angle_gamma   90.00
#
_symmetry.space_group_name_H-M   'P 1'
#
loop_
_entity.id
_entity.type
_entity.pdbx_description
1 polymer ?
#
loop_
_entity_poly.entity_id
_entity_poly.type
_entity_poly.pdbx_seq_one_letter_code
_entity_poly.pdbx_strand_id
1 'polypeptide(L)'
;MNTDYTADQIIQCPIIHHPSGRKRRTNCQRPMANAFNAGYPLNYSHPGSQMYINSVVDGLYSWNVSFVKLDALVPGSSFDPADYTKCDTRADLAAWRRAIDSRYEEEWKHVGRERIWLVASWAIPTIEGPTMDLNADSWRVEQDIEAYGERMTTFDRVIRNIKTAALWTSVEKNRAWRGLIDLDSLLVSDMTYEESKSTVTLWAVLGSPFYLGDDLTKLPESRKALVKNVEVLEVARLASWNPARLERFNQTRLEIARTKWQSGTQVNIEDCKKLVEKRRMVVGLSLHQTVDPILDLNRCLESQISHSRSLPISHTPASSHLDTPERSEWSLQFWVLEHQDGVLFLAIVNAGAQNMFDLPVEVEIKLSELERFQGTWSPSKENEEERWYLVRDLWKRETLGMVSFEGKMKLKLDVHGSVLFRFTPIGSDDHSQHHHPLVSEVSL
;
A
#
# COMPACT_ATOMS: atom_id res chain seq x y z
N MET A 1 35.81 13.04 20.28
CA MET A 1 34.38 13.41 20.21
C MET A 1 34.28 14.90 20.51
N ASN A 2 34.50 15.76 19.51
CA ASN A 2 34.08 17.16 19.56
C ASN A 2 32.88 17.24 18.63
N THR A 3 31.67 17.14 19.15
CA THR A 3 30.48 17.50 18.39
C THR A 3 30.25 18.99 18.61
N ASP A 4 29.92 19.73 17.55
CA ASP A 4 29.69 21.18 17.64
C ASP A 4 28.48 21.53 18.53
N TYR A 5 27.60 20.54 18.78
CA TYR A 5 26.35 20.71 19.50
C TYR A 5 26.08 19.57 20.48
N THR A 6 25.29 19.85 21.51
CA THR A 6 24.78 18.88 22.49
C THR A 6 23.41 18.33 22.07
N ALA A 7 23.02 17.18 22.64
CA ALA A 7 21.70 16.61 22.41
C ALA A 7 20.55 17.57 22.78
N ASP A 8 20.67 18.27 23.91
CA ASP A 8 19.65 19.23 24.37
C ASP A 8 19.46 20.41 23.42
N GLN A 9 20.50 20.80 22.65
CA GLN A 9 20.41 21.88 21.67
C GLN A 9 19.65 21.48 20.41
N ILE A 10 19.66 20.19 20.06
CA ILE A 10 19.09 19.69 18.79
C ILE A 10 17.71 19.03 18.97
N ILE A 11 17.21 18.91 20.20
CA ILE A 11 15.88 18.37 20.52
C ILE A 11 14.84 19.50 20.52
N GLN A 12 13.68 19.28 19.90
CA GLN A 12 12.57 20.24 19.80
C GLN A 12 12.00 20.62 21.17
N CYS A 13 11.96 19.67 22.10
CA CYS A 13 11.39 19.85 23.43
C CYS A 13 12.28 19.19 24.49
N PRO A 14 13.45 19.77 24.80
CA PRO A 14 14.40 19.17 25.72
C PRO A 14 13.81 19.18 27.13
N ILE A 15 14.09 18.11 27.89
CA ILE A 15 13.73 18.07 29.31
C ILE A 15 14.77 18.90 30.06
N ILE A 16 14.38 20.08 30.54
CA ILE A 16 15.28 20.90 31.38
C ILE A 16 15.39 20.21 32.74
N HIS A 17 16.56 19.65 33.02
CA HIS A 17 16.92 19.12 34.32
C HIS A 17 17.39 20.28 35.23
N HIS A 18 16.54 20.74 36.14
CA HIS A 18 17.00 21.69 37.16
C HIS A 18 17.84 20.99 38.25
N PRO A 19 18.85 21.67 38.82
CA PRO A 19 19.65 21.15 39.93
C PRO A 19 18.83 20.71 41.15
N SER A 20 17.61 21.24 41.30
CA SER A 20 16.66 20.91 42.37
C SER A 20 15.80 19.67 42.09
N GLY A 21 16.07 18.92 41.01
CA GLY A 21 15.30 17.72 40.64
C GLY A 21 13.93 18.00 39.97
N ARG A 22 13.55 19.27 39.80
CA ARG A 22 12.31 19.65 39.11
C ARG A 22 12.49 19.55 37.59
N LYS A 23 11.67 18.73 36.94
CA LYS A 23 11.56 18.65 35.47
C LYS A 23 10.53 19.68 35.01
N ARG A 24 10.93 20.67 34.20
CA ARG A 24 10.00 21.60 33.54
C ARG A 24 9.93 21.27 32.06
N ARG A 25 8.75 20.87 31.57
CA ARG A 25 8.48 20.79 30.12
C ARG A 25 8.15 22.20 29.63
N THR A 26 8.84 22.65 28.59
CA THR A 26 8.44 23.84 27.83
C THR A 26 7.07 23.60 27.19
N ASN A 27 6.29 24.67 26.94
CA ASN A 27 5.07 24.57 26.14
C ASN A 27 5.47 24.11 24.73
N CYS A 28 5.32 22.81 24.48
CA CYS A 28 5.85 22.12 23.33
C CYS A 28 4.71 21.81 22.36
N GLN A 29 4.82 22.31 21.12
CA GLN A 29 3.80 22.10 20.09
C GLN A 29 3.88 20.70 19.46
N ARG A 30 5.05 20.05 19.49
CA ARG A 30 5.27 18.67 19.02
C ARG A 30 5.89 17.81 20.13
N PRO A 31 5.09 17.34 21.12
CA PRO A 31 5.62 16.59 22.25
C PRO A 31 6.03 15.15 21.91
N MET A 32 5.57 14.59 20.79
CA MET A 32 5.87 13.22 20.39
C MET A 32 6.83 13.17 19.21
N ALA A 33 7.81 12.27 19.28
CA ALA A 33 8.79 12.06 18.22
C ALA A 33 8.19 11.39 16.98
N ASN A 34 7.27 10.45 17.17
CA ASN A 34 6.62 9.65 16.14
C ASN A 34 5.37 8.97 16.72
N ALA A 35 4.62 8.23 15.93
CA ALA A 35 3.39 7.59 16.39
C ALA A 35 3.59 6.61 17.56
N PHE A 36 4.79 6.04 17.70
CA PHE A 36 5.17 5.23 18.85
C PHE A 36 5.76 6.03 20.00
N ASN A 37 5.76 7.35 19.95
CA ASN A 37 6.38 8.25 20.91
C ASN A 37 7.74 7.71 21.43
N ALA A 38 8.55 7.21 20.50
CA ALA A 38 9.83 6.59 20.77
C ALA A 38 10.95 7.55 20.38
N GLY A 39 11.83 7.86 21.32
CA GLY A 39 12.89 8.86 21.13
C GLY A 39 12.43 10.29 21.38
N TYR A 40 13.17 11.26 20.83
CA TYR A 40 12.93 12.69 21.00
C TYR A 40 12.71 13.38 19.64
N PRO A 41 11.73 14.28 19.50
CA PRO A 41 11.57 15.08 18.30
C PRO A 41 12.79 16.02 18.12
N LEU A 42 13.32 16.10 16.90
CA LEU A 42 14.46 16.97 16.58
C LEU A 42 14.01 18.37 16.15
N ASN A 43 14.84 19.37 16.47
CA ASN A 43 14.64 20.77 16.10
C ASN A 43 15.41 21.14 14.82
N TYR A 44 14.79 20.93 13.66
CA TYR A 44 15.44 21.27 12.37
C TYR A 44 15.64 22.77 12.11
N SER A 45 15.22 23.67 13.02
CA SER A 45 15.67 25.07 12.99
C SER A 45 17.12 25.22 13.47
N HIS A 46 17.66 24.20 14.15
CA HIS A 46 19.03 24.15 14.62
C HIS A 46 19.88 23.28 13.67
N PRO A 47 21.01 23.77 13.13
CA PRO A 47 21.81 23.03 12.12
C PRO A 47 22.30 21.67 12.63
N GLY A 48 22.53 21.55 13.94
CA GLY A 48 22.92 20.30 14.58
C GLY A 48 21.94 19.13 14.39
N SER A 49 20.65 19.38 14.20
CA SER A 49 19.68 18.31 13.94
C SER A 49 19.90 17.67 12.57
N GLN A 50 20.22 18.47 11.54
CA GLN A 50 20.58 17.92 10.23
C GLN A 50 21.94 17.22 10.28
N MET A 51 22.92 17.78 11.00
CA MET A 51 24.22 17.11 11.19
C MET A 51 24.09 15.75 11.87
N TYR A 52 23.19 15.62 12.84
CA TYR A 52 22.89 14.34 13.47
C TYR A 52 22.36 13.32 12.45
N ILE A 53 21.35 13.68 11.65
CA ILE A 53 20.81 12.78 10.61
C ILE A 53 21.87 12.44 9.55
N ASN A 54 22.69 13.41 9.13
CA ASN A 54 23.81 13.16 8.23
C ASN A 54 24.77 12.11 8.81
N SER A 55 25.13 12.22 10.08
CA SER A 55 26.02 11.25 10.74
C SER A 55 25.43 9.84 10.83
N VAL A 56 24.11 9.72 11.00
CA VAL A 56 23.42 8.42 10.97
C VAL A 56 23.49 7.82 9.57
N VAL A 57 23.17 8.61 8.55
CA VAL A 57 23.22 8.17 7.14
C VAL A 57 24.65 7.81 6.71
N ASP A 58 25.66 8.53 7.17
CA ASP A 58 27.08 8.19 6.97
C ASP A 58 27.41 6.80 7.52
N GLY A 59 26.93 6.51 8.73
CA GLY A 59 27.07 5.20 9.35
C GLY A 59 26.41 4.11 8.51
N LEU A 60 25.18 4.31 8.05
CA LEU A 60 24.45 3.36 7.21
C LEU A 60 25.18 3.10 5.87
N TYR A 61 25.68 4.14 5.23
CA TYR A 61 26.52 4.00 4.06
C TYR A 61 27.79 3.21 4.37
N SER A 62 28.49 3.49 5.48
CA SER A 62 29.69 2.73 5.88
C SER A 62 29.43 1.24 6.13
N TRP A 63 28.20 0.88 6.50
CA TRP A 63 27.75 -0.51 6.70
C TRP A 63 27.20 -1.17 5.44
N ASN A 64 27.32 -0.52 4.30
CA ASN A 64 26.81 -0.99 3.01
C ASN A 64 25.28 -1.22 2.98
N VAL A 65 24.50 -0.44 3.76
CA VAL A 65 23.04 -0.46 3.74
C VAL A 65 22.49 0.16 2.44
N SER A 66 21.59 -0.52 1.74
CA SER A 66 20.97 0.00 0.50
C SER A 66 19.49 0.35 0.65
N PHE A 67 18.88 0.05 1.80
CA PHE A 67 17.46 0.19 2.03
C PHE A 67 17.19 0.65 3.46
N VAL A 68 16.33 1.65 3.62
CA VAL A 68 15.86 2.15 4.91
C VAL A 68 14.34 2.30 4.87
N LYS A 69 13.66 1.67 5.84
CA LYS A 69 12.25 1.93 6.13
C LYS A 69 12.15 2.81 7.39
N LEU A 70 11.58 3.99 7.26
CA LEU A 70 11.21 4.85 8.38
C LEU A 70 9.79 4.56 8.81
N ASP A 71 9.62 4.19 10.07
CA ASP A 71 8.35 3.78 10.63
C ASP A 71 7.73 4.84 11.54
N ALA A 72 6.45 4.68 11.84
CA ALA A 72 5.68 5.54 12.73
C ALA A 72 5.57 7.01 12.28
N LEU A 73 5.59 7.25 10.96
CA LEU A 73 5.44 8.59 10.39
C LEU A 73 4.01 9.12 10.55
N VAL A 74 3.93 10.41 10.88
CA VAL A 74 2.70 11.20 10.97
C VAL A 74 2.88 12.46 10.10
N PRO A 75 1.91 12.83 9.24
CA PRO A 75 0.60 12.20 8.98
C PRO A 75 0.66 10.73 8.53
N GLY A 76 -0.19 9.90 9.11
CA GLY A 76 -0.14 8.44 8.97
C GLY A 76 -0.27 7.72 10.32
N SER A 77 0.10 6.44 10.34
CA SER A 77 0.16 5.56 11.52
C SER A 77 -1.09 5.58 12.40
N SER A 78 -2.25 5.67 11.75
CA SER A 78 -3.57 5.76 12.39
C SER A 78 -3.73 6.96 13.34
N PHE A 79 -2.90 8.01 13.20
CA PHE A 79 -3.14 9.28 13.87
C PHE A 79 -4.34 9.99 13.26
N ASP A 80 -5.14 10.62 14.11
CA ASP A 80 -6.21 11.50 13.67
C ASP A 80 -5.62 12.76 13.01
N PRO A 81 -6.15 13.21 11.86
CA PRO A 81 -5.74 14.48 11.23
C PRO A 81 -5.73 15.68 12.17
N ALA A 82 -6.66 15.77 13.13
CA ALA A 82 -6.69 16.84 14.12
C ALA A 82 -5.47 16.86 15.05
N ASP A 83 -4.82 15.69 15.21
CA ASP A 83 -3.71 15.47 16.12
C ASP A 83 -2.33 15.44 15.45
N TYR A 84 -2.25 15.58 14.12
CA TYR A 84 -0.98 15.56 13.38
C TYR A 84 0.06 16.54 13.92
N THR A 85 -0.36 17.74 14.33
CA THR A 85 0.55 18.77 14.88
C THR A 85 1.31 18.30 16.12
N LYS A 86 0.73 17.39 16.93
CA LYS A 86 1.36 16.85 18.14
C LYS A 86 2.53 15.91 17.83
N CYS A 87 2.63 15.44 16.59
CA CYS A 87 3.50 14.34 16.18
C CYS A 87 4.09 14.50 14.77
N ASP A 88 4.07 15.70 14.19
CA ASP A 88 4.42 15.88 12.77
C ASP A 88 5.87 15.48 12.45
N THR A 89 6.03 14.47 11.59
CA THR A 89 7.31 13.86 11.20
C THR A 89 7.78 14.25 9.81
N ARG A 90 7.08 15.15 9.10
CA ARG A 90 7.43 15.51 7.71
C ARG A 90 8.83 16.12 7.62
N ALA A 91 9.22 16.92 8.61
CA ALA A 91 10.56 17.49 8.69
C ALA A 91 11.64 16.41 8.92
N ASP A 92 11.31 15.34 9.66
CA ASP A 92 12.22 14.21 9.85
C ASP A 92 12.44 13.46 8.54
N LEU A 93 11.36 13.09 7.84
CA LEU A 93 11.45 12.42 6.53
C LEU A 93 12.28 13.25 5.53
N ALA A 94 12.04 14.57 5.47
CA ALA A 94 12.81 15.46 4.61
C ALA A 94 14.30 15.55 5.00
N ALA A 95 14.63 15.50 6.29
CA ALA A 95 16.02 15.49 6.74
C ALA A 95 16.74 14.20 6.37
N TRP A 96 16.06 13.05 6.46
CA TRP A 96 16.57 11.76 6.00
C TRP A 96 16.80 11.76 4.48
N ARG A 97 15.83 12.20 3.69
CA ARG A 97 15.99 12.33 2.22
C ARG A 97 17.19 13.18 1.85
N ARG A 98 17.30 14.38 2.44
CA ARG A 98 18.45 15.29 2.21
C ARG A 98 19.77 14.64 2.56
N ALA A 99 19.88 14.00 3.71
CA ALA A 99 21.11 13.34 4.12
C ALA A 99 21.51 12.22 3.15
N ILE A 100 20.55 11.38 2.72
CA ILE A 100 20.80 10.31 1.76
C ILE A 100 21.24 10.88 0.41
N ASP A 101 20.54 11.88 -0.11
CA ASP A 101 20.85 12.52 -1.39
C ASP A 101 22.21 13.19 -1.37
N SER A 102 22.50 14.01 -0.36
CA SER A 102 23.79 14.69 -0.26
C SER A 102 24.95 13.69 -0.24
N ARG A 103 24.87 12.64 0.58
CA ARG A 103 25.94 11.63 0.63
C ARG A 103 26.05 10.79 -0.63
N TYR A 104 24.92 10.47 -1.25
CA TYR A 104 24.91 9.82 -2.55
C TYR A 104 25.64 10.65 -3.60
N GLU A 105 25.31 11.94 -3.70
CA GLU A 105 25.85 12.86 -4.69
C GLU A 105 27.30 13.25 -4.43
N GLU A 106 27.73 13.35 -3.17
CA GLU A 106 29.09 13.71 -2.79
C GLU A 106 30.09 12.57 -2.99
N GLU A 107 29.68 11.33 -2.70
CA GLU A 107 30.61 10.19 -2.60
C GLU A 107 30.08 8.95 -3.29
N TRP A 108 28.91 8.45 -2.87
CA TRP A 108 28.54 7.06 -3.14
C TRP A 108 28.20 6.77 -4.61
N LYS A 109 27.71 7.75 -5.36
CA LYS A 109 27.51 7.60 -6.81
C LYS A 109 28.82 7.35 -7.56
N HIS A 110 29.94 7.94 -7.10
CA HIS A 110 31.23 7.87 -7.78
C HIS A 110 31.97 6.56 -7.56
N VAL A 111 31.57 5.80 -6.54
CA VAL A 111 32.06 4.44 -6.28
C VAL A 111 31.12 3.36 -6.85
N GLY A 112 30.18 3.74 -7.71
CA GLY A 112 29.28 2.83 -8.41
C GLY A 112 28.18 2.22 -7.53
N ARG A 113 27.86 2.85 -6.41
CA ARG A 113 26.78 2.41 -5.52
C ARG A 113 25.46 3.07 -5.90
N GLU A 114 24.35 2.39 -5.61
CA GLU A 114 23.01 2.98 -5.70
C GLU A 114 22.69 3.83 -4.47
N ARG A 115 21.78 4.79 -4.67
CA ARG A 115 21.23 5.61 -3.60
C ARG A 115 20.45 4.73 -2.63
N ILE A 116 20.54 4.98 -1.32
CA ILE A 116 19.69 4.26 -0.35
C ILE A 116 18.22 4.48 -0.71
N TRP A 117 17.50 3.38 -0.88
CA TRP A 117 16.06 3.35 -1.08
C TRP A 117 15.34 3.66 0.22
N LEU A 118 14.52 4.71 0.24
CA LEU A 118 13.85 5.22 1.42
C LEU A 118 12.34 4.96 1.38
N VAL A 119 11.84 4.20 2.36
CA VAL A 119 10.42 3.88 2.51
C VAL A 119 9.80 4.61 3.70
N ALA A 120 8.63 5.21 3.49
CA ALA A 120 7.82 5.85 4.52
C ALA A 120 6.69 4.90 5.00
N SER A 121 6.52 4.74 6.32
CA SER A 121 5.54 3.82 6.93
C SER A 121 4.86 4.47 8.14
N TRP A 122 3.54 4.35 8.34
CA TRP A 122 2.53 3.53 7.64
C TRP A 122 1.19 4.26 7.54
N ALA A 123 0.17 3.63 6.92
CA ALA A 123 -1.16 4.23 6.71
C ALA A 123 -1.12 5.68 6.21
N ILE A 124 -0.18 5.96 5.29
CA ILE A 124 0.01 7.30 4.76
C ILE A 124 -1.24 7.71 3.98
N PRO A 125 -1.86 8.87 4.28
CA PRO A 125 -3.06 9.31 3.60
C PRO A 125 -2.74 9.95 2.25
N THR A 126 -3.68 9.89 1.30
CA THR A 126 -3.51 10.43 -0.08
C THR A 126 -3.18 11.93 -0.13
N ILE A 127 -3.59 12.69 0.89
CA ILE A 127 -3.25 14.12 1.01
C ILE A 127 -1.74 14.36 1.15
N GLU A 128 -0.97 13.37 1.62
CA GLU A 128 0.49 13.46 1.74
C GLU A 128 1.24 13.03 0.47
N GLY A 129 0.54 12.70 -0.62
CA GLY A 129 1.16 12.37 -1.91
C GLY A 129 2.28 13.33 -2.34
N PRO A 130 2.09 14.67 -2.29
CA PRO A 130 3.15 15.63 -2.59
C PRO A 130 4.35 15.53 -1.64
N THR A 131 4.12 15.34 -0.34
CA THR A 131 5.20 15.17 0.65
C THR A 131 6.00 13.90 0.37
N MET A 132 5.31 12.80 0.04
CA MET A 132 5.95 11.52 -0.23
C MET A 132 6.73 11.54 -1.55
N ASP A 133 6.18 12.10 -2.63
CA ASP A 133 6.87 12.20 -3.93
C ASP A 133 8.21 12.95 -3.84
N LEU A 134 8.29 13.93 -2.93
CA LEU A 134 9.51 14.68 -2.68
C LEU A 134 10.53 13.93 -1.82
N ASN A 135 10.07 13.11 -0.87
CA ASN A 135 10.93 12.65 0.23
C ASN A 135 11.04 11.14 0.42
N ALA A 136 10.30 10.31 -0.33
CA ALA A 136 10.37 8.86 -0.23
C ALA A 136 10.32 8.20 -1.61
N ASP A 137 10.98 7.05 -1.73
CA ASP A 137 10.95 6.21 -2.94
C ASP A 137 9.70 5.31 -2.97
N SER A 138 9.14 5.01 -1.80
CA SER A 138 7.91 4.26 -1.63
C SER A 138 7.24 4.60 -0.29
N TRP A 139 5.92 4.42 -0.19
CA TRP A 139 5.20 4.64 1.07
C TRP A 139 4.09 3.62 1.30
N ARG A 140 3.98 3.19 2.56
CA ARG A 140 2.97 2.22 2.97
C ARG A 140 1.62 2.90 3.16
N VAL A 141 0.65 2.44 2.37
CA VAL A 141 -0.67 3.09 2.30
C VAL A 141 -1.65 2.62 3.35
N GLU A 142 -1.39 1.46 3.97
CA GLU A 142 -2.27 0.88 4.98
C GLU A 142 -1.48 0.42 6.20
N GLN A 143 -2.19 -0.06 7.20
CA GLN A 143 -1.62 -0.72 8.36
C GLN A 143 -1.02 -2.08 8.06
N ASP A 144 -0.22 -2.52 9.04
CA ASP A 144 0.47 -3.79 9.04
C ASP A 144 -0.43 -4.94 8.58
N ILE A 145 0.11 -5.70 7.62
CA ILE A 145 -0.54 -6.84 6.98
C ILE A 145 -0.65 -8.02 7.95
N GLU A 146 0.21 -8.05 8.98
CA GLU A 146 0.33 -9.15 9.92
C GLU A 146 -0.93 -9.31 10.78
N ALA A 147 -1.31 -10.57 11.04
CA ALA A 147 -2.44 -10.89 11.88
C ALA A 147 -2.16 -10.77 13.38
N TYR A 148 -0.87 -10.77 13.79
CA TYR A 148 -0.43 -10.80 15.19
C TYR A 148 -1.04 -11.98 15.97
N GLY A 149 -1.05 -13.16 15.35
CA GLY A 149 -1.58 -14.39 15.94
C GLY A 149 -0.85 -15.62 15.42
N GLU A 150 -1.51 -16.77 15.43
CA GLU A 150 -0.92 -18.03 14.94
C GLU A 150 -0.65 -18.03 13.44
N ARG A 151 -1.40 -17.23 12.67
CA ARG A 151 -1.17 -17.00 11.24
C ARG A 151 -0.37 -15.73 11.04
N MET A 152 0.49 -15.74 10.02
CA MET A 152 1.23 -14.57 9.56
C MET A 152 0.27 -13.48 9.06
N THR A 153 -0.73 -13.82 8.25
CA THR A 153 -1.77 -12.91 7.78
C THR A 153 -3.08 -13.64 7.47
N THR A 154 -4.10 -12.89 7.03
CA THR A 154 -5.40 -13.38 6.60
C THR A 154 -5.85 -12.64 5.34
N PHE A 155 -6.67 -13.28 4.51
CA PHE A 155 -7.04 -12.71 3.22
C PHE A 155 -7.90 -11.43 3.34
N ASP A 156 -8.71 -11.30 4.41
CA ASP A 156 -9.44 -10.05 4.68
C ASP A 156 -8.52 -8.84 4.89
N ARG A 157 -7.32 -9.05 5.45
CA ARG A 157 -6.30 -8.01 5.63
C ARG A 157 -5.62 -7.64 4.33
N VAL A 158 -5.38 -8.63 3.46
CA VAL A 158 -4.97 -8.39 2.08
C VAL A 158 -6.00 -7.50 1.40
N ILE A 159 -7.27 -7.90 1.38
CA ILE A 159 -8.35 -7.13 0.74
C ILE A 159 -8.54 -5.74 1.36
N ARG A 160 -8.32 -5.56 2.67
CA ARG A 160 -8.27 -4.23 3.31
C ARG A 160 -7.16 -3.36 2.71
N ASN A 161 -5.93 -3.87 2.58
CA ASN A 161 -4.81 -3.12 1.99
C ASN A 161 -5.11 -2.76 0.52
N ILE A 162 -5.69 -3.69 -0.24
CA ILE A 162 -6.12 -3.47 -1.62
C ILE A 162 -7.17 -2.36 -1.74
N LYS A 163 -8.16 -2.32 -0.84
CA LYS A 163 -9.17 -1.24 -0.79
C LYS A 163 -8.54 0.14 -0.62
N THR A 164 -7.54 0.23 0.26
CA THR A 164 -6.83 1.50 0.48
C THR A 164 -5.91 1.85 -0.69
N ALA A 165 -5.24 0.88 -1.29
CA ALA A 165 -4.43 1.09 -2.48
C ALA A 165 -5.26 1.53 -3.69
N ALA A 166 -6.50 1.07 -3.83
CA ALA A 166 -7.42 1.53 -4.87
C ALA A 166 -7.65 3.05 -4.82
N LEU A 167 -7.59 3.69 -3.64
CA LEU A 167 -7.67 5.16 -3.56
C LEU A 167 -6.45 5.83 -4.20
N TRP A 168 -5.28 5.22 -4.09
CA TRP A 168 -4.04 5.73 -4.67
C TRP A 168 -3.96 5.43 -6.16
N THR A 169 -4.40 4.24 -6.57
CA THR A 169 -4.21 3.76 -7.95
C THR A 169 -5.44 3.97 -8.81
N SER A 170 -6.66 4.14 -8.31
CA SER A 170 -7.84 4.30 -9.18
C SER A 170 -8.35 5.75 -9.26
N VAL A 171 -7.80 6.67 -8.46
CA VAL A 171 -8.17 8.10 -8.48
C VAL A 171 -7.08 8.91 -9.16
N GLU A 172 -7.42 9.62 -10.24
CA GLU A 172 -6.44 10.29 -11.10
C GLU A 172 -5.49 11.24 -10.37
N LYS A 173 -6.02 12.11 -9.50
CA LYS A 173 -5.20 13.05 -8.72
C LYS A 173 -4.17 12.37 -7.81
N ASN A 174 -4.44 11.13 -7.37
CA ASN A 174 -3.56 10.41 -6.46
C ASN A 174 -2.50 9.57 -7.20
N ARG A 175 -2.66 9.38 -8.51
CA ARG A 175 -1.71 8.66 -9.38
C ARG A 175 -0.57 9.52 -9.90
N ALA A 176 -0.62 10.83 -9.68
CA ALA A 176 0.38 11.76 -10.19
C ALA A 176 1.75 11.62 -9.51
N TRP A 177 1.83 10.86 -8.42
CA TRP A 177 3.03 10.70 -7.59
C TRP A 177 3.86 9.50 -8.06
N ARG A 178 5.19 9.64 -8.05
CA ARG A 178 6.13 8.72 -8.70
C ARG A 178 6.61 7.57 -7.82
N GLY A 179 6.51 7.71 -6.50
CA GLY A 179 6.94 6.65 -5.60
C GLY A 179 5.99 5.46 -5.57
N LEU A 180 6.51 4.31 -5.18
CA LEU A 180 5.79 3.05 -5.23
C LEU A 180 4.80 2.94 -4.07
N ILE A 181 3.61 2.44 -4.37
CA ILE A 181 2.60 2.10 -3.37
C ILE A 181 3.01 0.83 -2.63
N ASP A 182 3.41 0.94 -1.36
CA ASP A 182 3.78 -0.21 -0.53
C ASP A 182 2.54 -0.82 0.15
N LEU A 183 2.22 -2.06 -0.23
CA LEU A 183 1.13 -2.86 0.35
C LEU A 183 1.54 -3.62 1.61
N ASP A 184 2.77 -3.44 2.07
CA ASP A 184 3.48 -4.21 3.09
C ASP A 184 4.12 -5.52 2.57
N SER A 185 4.71 -6.27 3.49
CA SER A 185 5.31 -7.58 3.26
C SER A 185 4.37 -8.53 2.54
N LEU A 186 4.90 -9.23 1.55
CA LEU A 186 4.22 -10.29 0.83
C LEU A 186 4.36 -11.59 1.62
N LEU A 187 3.23 -12.08 2.14
CA LEU A 187 3.13 -13.26 2.99
C LEU A 187 2.28 -14.33 2.30
N VAL A 188 2.85 -15.50 2.04
CA VAL A 188 2.21 -16.58 1.27
C VAL A 188 2.30 -17.96 1.94
N SER A 189 2.71 -18.03 3.22
CA SER A 189 2.84 -19.29 3.96
C SER A 189 1.51 -19.91 4.39
N ASP A 190 0.63 -19.13 5.01
CA ASP A 190 -0.46 -19.68 5.86
C ASP A 190 -1.86 -19.60 5.24
N MET A 191 -2.05 -18.73 4.25
CA MET A 191 -3.30 -18.62 3.51
C MET A 191 -3.48 -19.82 2.58
N THR A 192 -4.69 -20.06 2.05
CA THR A 192 -4.90 -21.06 0.99
C THR A 192 -4.04 -20.76 -0.24
N TYR A 193 -3.86 -21.75 -1.12
CA TYR A 193 -3.08 -21.54 -2.35
C TYR A 193 -3.67 -20.42 -3.21
N GLU A 194 -4.99 -20.42 -3.36
CA GLU A 194 -5.72 -19.43 -4.14
C GLU A 194 -5.61 -18.03 -3.55
N GLU A 195 -5.78 -17.87 -2.22
CA GLU A 195 -5.57 -16.58 -1.55
C GLU A 195 -4.14 -16.06 -1.72
N SER A 196 -3.13 -16.93 -1.66
CA SER A 196 -1.73 -16.53 -1.88
C SER A 196 -1.47 -16.15 -3.33
N LYS A 197 -2.00 -16.90 -4.30
CA LYS A 197 -1.92 -16.56 -5.72
C LYS A 197 -2.59 -15.21 -6.00
N SER A 198 -3.75 -14.97 -5.42
CA SER A 198 -4.46 -13.69 -5.48
C SER A 198 -3.65 -12.56 -4.86
N THR A 199 -3.02 -12.80 -3.70
CA THR A 199 -2.15 -11.82 -3.04
C THR A 199 -0.97 -11.42 -3.94
N VAL A 200 -0.26 -12.40 -4.52
CA VAL A 200 0.85 -12.12 -5.47
C VAL A 200 0.35 -11.40 -6.71
N THR A 201 -0.82 -11.80 -7.24
CA THR A 201 -1.45 -11.15 -8.41
C THR A 201 -1.71 -9.67 -8.12
N LEU A 202 -2.32 -9.38 -6.97
CA LEU A 202 -2.68 -8.03 -6.54
C LEU A 202 -1.46 -7.15 -6.28
N TRP A 203 -0.43 -7.69 -5.60
CA TRP A 203 0.85 -7.00 -5.42
C TRP A 203 1.49 -6.64 -6.76
N ALA A 204 1.46 -7.57 -7.72
CA ALA A 204 2.03 -7.36 -9.05
C ALA A 204 1.28 -6.26 -9.81
N VAL A 205 -0.04 -6.36 -9.99
CA VAL A 205 -0.77 -5.37 -10.81
C VAL A 205 -0.83 -3.99 -10.16
N LEU A 206 -0.66 -3.90 -8.84
CA LEU A 206 -0.56 -2.62 -8.13
C LEU A 206 0.87 -2.06 -8.07
N GLY A 207 1.86 -2.77 -8.60
CA GLY A 207 3.25 -2.29 -8.64
C GLY A 207 3.88 -2.15 -7.26
N SER A 208 3.38 -2.90 -6.27
CA SER A 208 3.94 -2.88 -4.91
C SER A 208 5.31 -3.55 -4.89
N PRO A 209 6.27 -3.06 -4.08
CA PRO A 209 7.50 -3.80 -3.83
C PRO A 209 7.22 -5.20 -3.28
N PHE A 210 8.05 -6.18 -3.66
CA PHE A 210 7.94 -7.56 -3.20
C PHE A 210 8.94 -7.80 -2.06
N TYR A 211 8.49 -7.57 -0.83
CA TYR A 211 9.25 -7.93 0.38
C TYR A 211 8.71 -9.25 0.93
N LEU A 212 9.39 -10.37 0.70
CA LEU A 212 8.96 -11.65 1.29
C LEU A 212 9.16 -11.64 2.79
N GLY A 213 8.07 -11.82 3.55
CA GLY A 213 8.10 -11.87 5.02
C GLY A 213 8.06 -13.28 5.61
N ASP A 214 7.86 -14.31 4.78
CA ASP A 214 7.81 -15.71 5.23
C ASP A 214 9.20 -16.27 5.61
N ASP A 215 9.23 -17.30 6.45
CA ASP A 215 10.44 -18.12 6.65
C ASP A 215 10.74 -18.93 5.38
N LEU A 216 11.61 -18.38 4.52
CA LEU A 216 11.97 -18.96 3.23
C LEU A 216 12.60 -20.36 3.32
N THR A 217 13.14 -20.74 4.49
CA THR A 217 13.72 -22.08 4.72
C THR A 217 12.64 -23.14 4.90
N LYS A 218 11.44 -22.73 5.33
CA LYS A 218 10.28 -23.61 5.57
C LYS A 218 9.18 -23.47 4.52
N LEU A 219 9.25 -22.42 3.69
CA LEU A 219 8.23 -22.16 2.67
C LEU A 219 8.18 -23.29 1.63
N PRO A 220 7.03 -23.96 1.41
CA PRO A 220 6.92 -25.04 0.43
C PRO A 220 7.21 -24.59 -1.00
N GLU A 221 7.71 -25.48 -1.86
CA GLU A 221 8.03 -25.13 -3.26
C GLU A 221 6.81 -24.64 -4.05
N SER A 222 5.60 -25.14 -3.76
CA SER A 222 4.37 -24.63 -4.38
C SER A 222 4.13 -23.15 -4.06
N ARG A 223 4.48 -22.68 -2.86
CA ARG A 223 4.38 -21.26 -2.47
C ARG A 223 5.51 -20.43 -3.05
N LYS A 224 6.74 -20.95 -3.03
CA LYS A 224 7.89 -20.30 -3.69
C LYS A 224 7.63 -20.12 -5.18
N ALA A 225 6.95 -21.07 -5.84
CA ALA A 225 6.62 -20.96 -7.26
C ALA A 225 5.76 -19.74 -7.58
N LEU A 226 4.85 -19.33 -6.67
CA LEU A 226 4.02 -18.14 -6.85
C LEU A 226 4.85 -16.88 -7.01
N VAL A 227 5.90 -16.72 -6.19
CA VAL A 227 6.75 -15.52 -6.15
C VAL A 227 7.97 -15.61 -7.08
N LYS A 228 8.15 -16.74 -7.78
CA LYS A 228 9.20 -16.96 -8.79
C LYS A 228 8.67 -16.85 -10.24
N ASN A 229 7.38 -16.59 -10.44
CA ASN A 229 6.82 -16.50 -11.79
C ASN A 229 7.30 -15.23 -12.49
N VAL A 230 8.25 -15.39 -13.43
CA VAL A 230 8.89 -14.27 -14.15
C VAL A 230 7.91 -13.40 -14.95
N GLU A 231 6.79 -13.95 -15.43
CA GLU A 231 5.79 -13.17 -16.18
C GLU A 231 4.96 -12.29 -15.24
N VAL A 232 4.70 -12.76 -14.01
CA VAL A 232 4.03 -11.97 -12.96
C VAL A 232 4.97 -10.92 -12.38
N LEU A 233 6.26 -11.25 -12.21
CA LEU A 233 7.29 -10.29 -11.78
C LEU A 233 7.49 -9.18 -12.81
N GLU A 234 7.41 -9.51 -14.10
CA GLU A 234 7.45 -8.48 -15.15
C GLU A 234 6.24 -7.55 -15.08
N VAL A 235 5.04 -8.08 -14.80
CA VAL A 235 3.86 -7.23 -14.51
C VAL A 235 4.11 -6.30 -13.33
N ALA A 236 4.71 -6.80 -12.23
CA ALA A 236 5.06 -5.95 -11.08
C ALA A 236 6.01 -4.81 -11.46
N ARG A 237 7.04 -5.10 -12.27
CA ARG A 237 7.99 -4.11 -12.78
C ARG A 237 7.33 -3.07 -13.70
N LEU A 238 6.37 -3.48 -14.53
CA LEU A 238 5.63 -2.57 -15.40
C LEU A 238 4.66 -1.70 -14.60
N ALA A 239 3.95 -2.29 -13.65
CA ALA A 239 2.97 -1.62 -12.80
C ALA A 239 3.61 -0.61 -11.84
N SER A 240 4.91 -0.74 -11.49
CA SER A 240 5.59 0.21 -10.61
C SER A 240 5.63 1.65 -11.17
N TRP A 241 5.44 1.81 -12.48
CA TRP A 241 5.38 3.13 -13.15
C TRP A 241 3.95 3.61 -13.39
N ASN A 242 3.02 2.67 -13.53
CA ASN A 242 1.64 2.94 -13.91
C ASN A 242 0.75 1.83 -13.33
N PRO A 243 0.41 1.84 -12.04
CA PRO A 243 -0.28 0.72 -11.42
C PRO A 243 -1.67 0.51 -12.03
N ALA A 244 -2.22 -0.69 -11.88
CA ALA A 244 -3.56 -1.01 -12.35
C ALA A 244 -4.64 -0.15 -11.69
N ARG A 245 -5.73 0.08 -12.44
CA ARG A 245 -6.96 0.67 -11.93
C ARG A 245 -7.97 -0.43 -11.62
N LEU A 246 -8.74 -0.22 -10.56
CA LEU A 246 -9.92 -1.05 -10.29
C LEU A 246 -11.08 -0.54 -11.15
N GLU A 247 -11.67 -1.44 -11.93
CA GLU A 247 -12.84 -1.15 -12.75
C GLU A 247 -14.04 -0.72 -11.88
N ARG A 248 -14.76 0.30 -12.33
CA ARG A 248 -15.95 0.86 -11.67
C ARG A 248 -15.68 1.31 -10.24
N PHE A 249 -14.45 1.74 -9.96
CA PHE A 249 -14.06 2.21 -8.64
C PHE A 249 -14.83 3.47 -8.25
N ASN A 250 -15.61 3.38 -7.17
CA ASN A 250 -16.37 4.50 -6.64
C ASN A 250 -15.79 4.97 -5.31
N GLN A 251 -15.01 6.06 -5.36
CA GLN A 251 -14.39 6.65 -4.17
C GLN A 251 -15.43 7.01 -3.09
N THR A 252 -16.59 7.55 -3.48
CA THR A 252 -17.65 7.99 -2.55
C THR A 252 -18.22 6.82 -1.74
N ARG A 253 -18.36 5.63 -2.34
CA ARG A 253 -18.82 4.42 -1.62
C ARG A 253 -17.85 4.02 -0.51
N LEU A 254 -16.54 4.08 -0.78
CA LEU A 254 -15.51 3.78 0.21
C LEU A 254 -15.48 4.83 1.33
N GLU A 255 -15.60 6.11 0.98
CA GLU A 255 -15.67 7.21 1.95
C GLU A 255 -16.89 7.05 2.86
N ILE A 256 -18.10 6.84 2.32
CA ILE A 256 -19.32 6.59 3.10
C ILE A 256 -19.16 5.37 4.03
N ALA A 257 -18.53 4.30 3.56
CA ALA A 257 -18.22 3.17 4.42
C ALA A 257 -17.34 3.61 5.59
N ARG A 258 -16.22 4.29 5.34
CA ARG A 258 -15.34 4.80 6.41
C ARG A 258 -16.08 5.75 7.37
N THR A 259 -16.92 6.66 6.89
CA THR A 259 -17.71 7.56 7.76
C THR A 259 -18.74 6.80 8.59
N LYS A 260 -19.38 5.76 8.06
CA LYS A 260 -20.29 4.90 8.85
C LYS A 260 -19.55 4.20 9.98
N TRP A 261 -18.37 3.64 9.71
CA TRP A 261 -17.51 3.05 10.73
C TRP A 261 -17.04 4.06 11.79
N GLN A 262 -16.75 5.30 11.40
CA GLN A 262 -16.35 6.39 12.32
C GLN A 262 -17.53 7.03 13.08
N SER A 263 -18.75 6.98 12.52
CA SER A 263 -19.97 7.50 13.15
C SER A 263 -20.54 6.61 14.26
N GLY A 264 -20.04 5.38 14.39
CA GLY A 264 -20.28 4.57 15.57
C GLY A 264 -19.63 5.24 16.78
N THR A 265 -20.42 5.56 17.81
CA THR A 265 -19.97 6.10 19.11
C THR A 265 -19.11 5.10 19.92
N GLN A 266 -18.54 4.10 19.27
CA GLN A 266 -18.00 2.92 19.90
C GLN A 266 -16.47 3.01 19.93
N VAL A 267 -15.95 3.19 21.14
CA VAL A 267 -14.53 3.03 21.46
C VAL A 267 -14.10 1.64 21.01
N ASN A 268 -13.16 1.56 20.06
CA ASN A 268 -12.63 0.29 19.57
C ASN A 268 -11.44 -0.13 20.42
N ILE A 269 -11.74 -0.86 21.50
CA ILE A 269 -10.72 -1.38 22.41
C ILE A 269 -9.70 -2.29 21.70
N GLU A 270 -10.10 -2.95 20.62
CA GLU A 270 -9.23 -3.89 19.90
C GLU A 270 -8.14 -3.16 19.12
N ASP A 271 -8.45 -2.00 18.54
CA ASP A 271 -7.44 -1.16 17.87
C ASP A 271 -6.44 -0.61 18.89
N CYS A 272 -6.91 -0.20 20.06
CA CYS A 272 -6.02 0.24 21.13
C CYS A 272 -5.15 -0.90 21.67
N LYS A 273 -5.68 -2.12 21.82
CA LYS A 273 -4.89 -3.30 22.18
C LYS A 273 -3.80 -3.61 21.15
N LYS A 274 -4.13 -3.53 19.85
CA LYS A 274 -3.15 -3.69 18.78
C LYS A 274 -2.05 -2.63 18.85
N LEU A 275 -2.40 -1.36 19.08
CA LEU A 275 -1.40 -0.29 19.24
C LEU A 275 -0.49 -0.55 20.45
N VAL A 276 -1.04 -1.01 21.58
CA VAL A 276 -0.29 -1.38 22.77
C VAL A 276 0.67 -2.54 22.50
N GLU A 277 0.22 -3.59 21.82
CA GLU A 277 1.08 -4.74 21.49
C GLU A 277 2.17 -4.33 20.49
N LYS A 278 1.84 -3.51 19.47
CA LYS A 278 2.84 -2.93 18.56
C LYS A 278 3.90 -2.16 19.33
N ARG A 279 3.50 -1.28 20.25
CA ARG A 279 4.43 -0.52 21.09
C ARG A 279 5.26 -1.44 21.98
N ARG A 280 4.68 -2.49 22.56
CA ARG A 280 5.41 -3.48 23.35
C ARG A 280 6.48 -4.19 22.52
N MET A 281 6.17 -4.62 21.29
CA MET A 281 7.14 -5.25 20.42
C MET A 281 8.24 -4.28 19.99
N VAL A 282 7.86 -3.12 19.42
CA VAL A 282 8.81 -2.16 18.85
C VAL A 282 9.63 -1.47 19.93
N VAL A 283 9.00 -0.94 20.97
CA VAL A 283 9.66 -0.13 21.99
C VAL A 283 10.14 -0.99 23.16
N GLY A 284 9.31 -1.92 23.61
CA GLY A 284 9.62 -2.78 24.75
C GLY A 284 10.69 -3.83 24.45
N LEU A 285 10.44 -4.65 23.43
CA LEU A 285 11.31 -5.79 23.10
C LEU A 285 12.51 -5.36 22.26
N SER A 286 12.30 -4.57 21.19
CA SER A 286 13.38 -4.25 20.25
C SER A 286 14.29 -3.11 20.73
N LEU A 287 13.72 -2.07 21.36
CA LEU A 287 14.52 -0.93 21.87
C LEU A 287 14.90 -1.08 23.36
N HIS A 288 14.45 -2.16 24.02
CA HIS A 288 14.67 -2.39 25.45
C HIS A 288 14.24 -1.22 26.35
N GLN A 289 13.18 -0.51 25.97
CA GLN A 289 12.64 0.62 26.74
C GLN A 289 11.43 0.20 27.57
N THR A 290 11.21 0.86 28.71
CA THR A 290 10.01 0.61 29.52
C THR A 290 8.76 1.07 28.79
N VAL A 291 7.81 0.16 28.62
CA VAL A 291 6.44 0.44 28.15
C VAL A 291 5.46 0.19 29.30
N ASP A 292 4.33 0.89 29.30
CA ASP A 292 3.26 0.70 30.29
C ASP A 292 1.97 0.38 29.54
N PRO A 293 1.66 -0.92 29.33
CA PRO A 293 0.52 -1.34 28.54
C PRO A 293 -0.82 -0.79 29.04
N ILE A 294 -0.96 -0.58 30.35
CA ILE A 294 -2.19 -0.07 30.95
C ILE A 294 -2.32 1.42 30.64
N LEU A 295 -1.24 2.18 30.85
CA LEU A 295 -1.21 3.61 30.53
C LEU A 295 -1.37 3.87 29.03
N ASP A 296 -0.71 3.07 28.19
CA ASP A 296 -0.78 3.18 26.73
C ASP A 296 -2.19 2.85 26.22
N LEU A 297 -2.84 1.81 26.79
CA LEU A 297 -4.24 1.51 26.51
C LEU A 297 -5.15 2.68 26.92
N ASN A 298 -5.02 3.16 28.15
CA ASN A 298 -5.84 4.26 28.67
C ASN A 298 -5.72 5.52 27.81
N ARG A 299 -4.50 5.90 27.41
CA ARG A 299 -4.28 7.06 26.53
C ARG A 299 -4.94 6.88 25.17
N CYS A 300 -4.85 5.69 24.58
CA CYS A 300 -5.52 5.41 23.31
C CYS A 300 -7.04 5.52 23.44
N LEU A 301 -7.62 4.94 24.49
CA LEU A 301 -9.07 4.99 24.75
C LEU A 301 -9.53 6.43 25.06
N GLU A 302 -8.79 7.18 25.88
CA GLU A 302 -9.06 8.59 26.18
C GLU A 302 -9.04 9.44 24.90
N SER A 303 -8.07 9.20 24.00
CA SER A 303 -8.04 9.84 22.69
C SER A 303 -9.32 9.55 21.92
N GLN A 304 -9.71 8.28 21.76
CA GLN A 304 -10.95 7.91 21.06
C GLN A 304 -12.22 8.53 21.68
N ILE A 305 -12.29 8.60 23.01
CA ILE A 305 -13.43 9.21 23.74
C ILE A 305 -13.47 10.73 23.54
N SER A 306 -12.32 11.40 23.53
CA SER A 306 -12.26 12.84 23.28
C SER A 306 -12.75 13.19 21.88
N HIS A 307 -12.46 12.32 20.89
CA HIS A 307 -12.91 12.47 19.50
C HIS A 307 -14.41 12.22 19.33
N SER A 308 -15.00 11.25 20.04
CA SER A 308 -16.45 10.99 19.96
C SER A 308 -17.30 12.14 20.51
N ARG A 309 -16.74 12.96 21.42
CA ARG A 309 -17.38 14.15 21.98
C ARG A 309 -17.29 15.39 21.08
N SER A 310 -16.38 15.42 20.11
CA SER A 310 -16.15 16.57 19.22
C SER A 310 -16.85 16.49 17.86
N LEU A 311 -17.53 15.38 17.55
CA LEU A 311 -18.31 15.24 16.31
C LEU A 311 -19.64 15.99 16.42
N PRO A 312 -19.99 16.88 15.45
CA PRO A 312 -21.33 17.44 15.38
C PRO A 312 -22.36 16.33 15.17
N ILE A 313 -23.50 16.43 15.87
CA ILE A 313 -24.67 15.57 15.63
C ILE A 313 -25.20 15.90 14.22
N SER A 314 -24.75 15.17 13.20
CA SER A 314 -25.35 15.26 11.87
C SER A 314 -26.62 14.42 11.85
N HIS A 315 -27.77 15.07 11.65
CA HIS A 315 -29.02 14.39 11.37
C HIS A 315 -28.89 13.54 10.10
N THR A 316 -29.06 12.24 10.24
CA THR A 316 -29.21 11.30 9.13
C THR A 316 -30.41 11.71 8.27
N PRO A 317 -30.27 11.92 6.94
CA PRO A 317 -31.42 11.80 6.07
C PRO A 317 -31.79 10.32 6.00
N ALA A 318 -33.04 10.00 6.29
CA ALA A 318 -33.62 8.73 5.90
C ALA A 318 -33.62 8.66 4.37
N SER A 319 -32.98 7.65 3.79
CA SER A 319 -33.27 7.22 2.43
C SER A 319 -32.98 5.74 2.27
N SER A 320 -34.08 5.00 2.16
CA SER A 320 -34.25 3.85 1.29
C SER A 320 -33.44 3.96 0.00
N HIS A 321 -32.65 2.94 -0.32
CA HIS A 321 -32.67 2.28 -1.61
C HIS A 321 -32.03 0.91 -1.39
N LEU A 322 -32.82 -0.15 -1.57
CA LEU A 322 -32.30 -1.48 -1.80
C LEU A 322 -31.54 -1.41 -3.13
N ASP A 323 -30.22 -1.40 -3.07
CA ASP A 323 -29.43 -1.83 -4.21
C ASP A 323 -29.66 -3.34 -4.36
N THR A 324 -30.00 -3.75 -5.59
CA THR A 324 -30.02 -5.15 -6.01
C THR A 324 -28.70 -5.85 -5.63
N PRO A 325 -28.64 -7.19 -5.56
CA PRO A 325 -27.41 -7.92 -5.25
C PRO A 325 -26.45 -7.89 -6.45
N GLU A 326 -26.05 -6.71 -6.90
CA GLU A 326 -24.82 -6.54 -7.67
C GLU A 326 -23.66 -6.87 -6.74
N ARG A 327 -22.80 -7.79 -7.17
CA ARG A 327 -21.55 -8.08 -6.46
C ARG A 327 -20.79 -6.77 -6.31
N SER A 328 -20.49 -6.38 -5.07
CA SER A 328 -19.66 -5.20 -4.81
C SER A 328 -18.36 -5.29 -5.61
N GLU A 329 -17.85 -4.14 -6.06
CA GLU A 329 -16.53 -4.01 -6.71
C GLU A 329 -15.39 -4.63 -5.88
N TRP A 330 -15.63 -4.89 -4.60
CA TRP A 330 -14.71 -5.52 -3.67
C TRP A 330 -14.77 -7.04 -3.62
N SER A 331 -15.88 -7.67 -4.01
CA SER A 331 -16.03 -9.13 -3.96
C SER A 331 -15.64 -9.82 -5.26
N LEU A 332 -15.85 -9.17 -6.41
CA LEU A 332 -15.28 -9.60 -7.69
C LEU A 332 -14.56 -8.41 -8.31
N GLN A 333 -13.23 -8.47 -8.28
CA GLN A 333 -12.38 -7.34 -8.65
C GLN A 333 -11.84 -7.54 -10.06
N PHE A 334 -11.86 -6.47 -10.86
CA PHE A 334 -11.23 -6.41 -12.17
C PHE A 334 -10.19 -5.28 -12.13
N TRP A 335 -8.92 -5.65 -12.26
CA TRP A 335 -7.79 -4.73 -12.23
C TRP A 335 -7.17 -4.64 -13.62
N VAL A 336 -7.21 -3.44 -14.20
CA VAL A 336 -6.73 -3.17 -15.57
C VAL A 336 -5.44 -2.37 -15.50
N LEU A 337 -4.38 -2.95 -16.03
CA LEU A 337 -3.08 -2.31 -16.22
C LEU A 337 -2.84 -2.13 -17.72
N GLU A 338 -2.65 -0.88 -18.12
CA GLU A 338 -2.31 -0.52 -19.49
C GLU A 338 -0.80 -0.36 -19.63
N HIS A 339 -0.28 -0.89 -20.73
CA HIS A 339 1.10 -0.70 -21.14
C HIS A 339 1.18 -0.10 -22.55
N GLN A 340 2.39 0.25 -22.97
CA GLN A 340 2.64 0.80 -24.30
C GLN A 340 2.18 -0.19 -25.40
N ASP A 341 1.95 0.36 -26.60
CA ASP A 341 1.49 -0.37 -27.78
C ASP A 341 0.09 -1.01 -27.66
N GLY A 342 -0.67 -0.65 -26.63
CA GLY A 342 -2.02 -1.15 -26.39
C GLY A 342 -2.05 -2.54 -25.75
N VAL A 343 -0.93 -3.01 -25.19
CA VAL A 343 -0.92 -4.22 -24.36
C VAL A 343 -1.70 -3.95 -23.08
N LEU A 344 -2.59 -4.87 -22.73
CA LEU A 344 -3.41 -4.79 -21.53
C LEU A 344 -3.12 -5.99 -20.64
N PHE A 345 -3.01 -5.76 -19.33
CA PHE A 345 -3.01 -6.81 -18.32
C PHE A 345 -4.31 -6.71 -17.54
N LEU A 346 -5.01 -7.83 -17.42
CA LEU A 346 -6.27 -7.92 -16.69
C LEU A 346 -6.10 -8.96 -15.59
N ALA A 347 -6.13 -8.51 -14.34
CA ALA A 347 -6.27 -9.38 -13.18
C ALA A 347 -7.73 -9.43 -12.75
N ILE A 348 -8.24 -10.64 -12.51
CA ILE A 348 -9.57 -10.85 -11.95
C ILE A 348 -9.41 -11.66 -10.68
N VAL A 349 -10.02 -11.18 -9.59
CA VAL A 349 -9.93 -11.80 -8.27
C VAL A 349 -11.32 -12.03 -7.71
N ASN A 350 -11.66 -13.29 -7.44
CA ASN A 350 -12.86 -13.64 -6.68
C ASN A 350 -12.59 -13.44 -5.19
N ALA A 351 -12.54 -12.20 -4.73
CA ALA A 351 -12.28 -11.92 -3.33
C ALA A 351 -13.38 -12.49 -2.43
N GLY A 352 -14.63 -12.54 -2.89
CA GLY A 352 -15.76 -12.92 -2.04
C GLY A 352 -16.09 -11.86 -0.99
N ALA A 353 -16.99 -12.20 -0.09
CA ALA A 353 -17.39 -11.39 1.05
C ALA A 353 -16.51 -11.60 2.29
N GLN A 354 -15.36 -12.27 2.15
CA GLN A 354 -14.38 -12.54 3.22
C GLN A 354 -14.97 -13.39 4.35
N ASN A 355 -15.73 -14.42 4.01
CA ASN A 355 -16.34 -15.30 5.00
C ASN A 355 -16.44 -16.75 4.52
N MET A 356 -16.78 -17.65 5.44
CA MET A 356 -16.82 -19.09 5.20
C MET A 356 -17.89 -19.55 4.20
N PHE A 357 -18.78 -18.66 3.74
CA PHE A 357 -19.84 -18.95 2.78
C PHE A 357 -19.51 -18.47 1.36
N ASP A 358 -18.29 -17.99 1.12
CA ASP A 358 -17.86 -17.60 -0.22
C ASP A 358 -17.83 -18.79 -1.17
N LEU A 359 -18.22 -18.55 -2.42
CA LEU A 359 -18.41 -19.58 -3.45
C LEU A 359 -17.57 -19.29 -4.70
N PRO A 360 -17.23 -20.32 -5.49
CA PRO A 360 -16.67 -20.11 -6.81
C PRO A 360 -17.62 -19.26 -7.68
N VAL A 361 -17.04 -18.53 -8.63
CA VAL A 361 -17.79 -17.62 -9.50
C VAL A 361 -17.48 -17.89 -10.96
N GLU A 362 -18.53 -17.95 -11.78
CA GLU A 362 -18.40 -17.83 -13.23
C GLU A 362 -18.24 -16.34 -13.58
N VAL A 363 -17.30 -16.05 -14.48
CA VAL A 363 -16.96 -14.70 -14.93
C VAL A 363 -16.98 -14.68 -16.46
N GLU A 364 -17.69 -13.71 -17.01
CA GLU A 364 -17.64 -13.38 -18.44
C GLU A 364 -16.82 -12.09 -18.60
N ILE A 365 -15.83 -12.14 -19.48
CA ILE A 365 -14.97 -11.00 -19.84
C ILE A 365 -15.34 -10.57 -21.25
N LYS A 366 -15.56 -9.27 -21.42
CA LYS A 366 -15.66 -8.61 -22.73
C LYS A 366 -14.89 -7.30 -22.67
N LEU A 367 -13.85 -7.15 -23.50
CA LEU A 367 -12.96 -5.99 -23.40
C LEU A 367 -13.68 -4.66 -23.67
N SER A 368 -14.66 -4.65 -24.59
CA SER A 368 -15.47 -3.47 -24.85
C SER A 368 -16.40 -3.03 -23.71
N GLU A 369 -16.57 -3.87 -22.69
CA GLU A 369 -17.36 -3.55 -21.49
C GLU A 369 -16.53 -2.96 -20.34
N LEU A 370 -15.20 -2.91 -20.47
CA LEU A 370 -14.34 -2.27 -19.48
C LEU A 370 -14.55 -0.75 -19.51
N GLU A 371 -14.64 -0.13 -18.34
CA GLU A 371 -15.01 1.28 -18.12
C GLU A 371 -14.13 2.24 -18.93
N ARG A 372 -12.85 1.92 -19.11
CA ARG A 372 -11.91 2.72 -19.91
C ARG A 372 -12.39 2.93 -21.35
N PHE A 373 -13.09 1.95 -21.93
CA PHE A 373 -13.62 2.01 -23.30
C PHE A 373 -15.03 2.62 -23.35
N GLN A 374 -15.65 2.89 -22.20
CA GLN A 374 -16.99 3.45 -22.08
C GLN A 374 -16.91 4.97 -21.80
N GLY A 375 -16.53 5.79 -22.80
CA GLY A 375 -16.40 7.25 -22.66
C GLY A 375 -16.13 8.03 -23.97
N THR A 376 -16.29 9.36 -23.95
CA THR A 376 -16.30 10.27 -25.12
C THR A 376 -14.94 10.61 -25.76
N TRP A 377 -13.86 9.93 -25.40
CA TRP A 377 -12.55 10.16 -26.01
C TRP A 377 -12.12 8.95 -26.85
N SER A 378 -12.03 9.15 -28.16
CA SER A 378 -11.53 8.13 -29.08
C SER A 378 -10.85 8.82 -30.26
N PRO A 379 -9.51 8.78 -30.36
CA PRO A 379 -8.87 8.81 -31.66
C PRO A 379 -9.17 7.44 -32.30
N SER A 380 -10.05 7.44 -33.31
CA SER A 380 -10.47 6.29 -34.14
C SER A 380 -11.32 5.19 -33.48
N LYS A 381 -12.62 5.46 -33.22
CA LYS A 381 -13.61 4.39 -33.00
C LYS A 381 -13.69 3.39 -34.17
N GLU A 382 -13.37 3.82 -35.38
CA GLU A 382 -13.47 3.00 -36.60
C GLU A 382 -12.46 1.83 -36.66
N ASN A 383 -11.41 1.81 -35.80
CA ASN A 383 -10.39 0.74 -35.80
C ASN A 383 -10.38 -0.14 -34.53
N GLU A 384 -11.17 0.15 -33.49
CA GLU A 384 -11.16 -0.63 -32.23
C GLU A 384 -12.08 -1.87 -32.29
N GLU A 385 -13.22 -1.80 -32.98
CA GLU A 385 -14.19 -2.91 -33.09
C GLU A 385 -13.61 -4.13 -33.83
N GLU A 386 -12.70 -3.91 -34.78
CA GLU A 386 -12.01 -4.96 -35.54
C GLU A 386 -10.73 -5.46 -34.84
N ARG A 387 -10.36 -4.90 -33.68
CA ARG A 387 -9.08 -5.22 -33.03
C ARG A 387 -9.12 -6.61 -32.38
N TRP A 388 -8.12 -7.42 -32.72
CA TRP A 388 -7.91 -8.74 -32.11
C TRP A 388 -6.77 -8.69 -31.11
N TYR A 389 -6.89 -9.51 -30.06
CA TYR A 389 -5.89 -9.65 -29.02
C TYR A 389 -5.48 -11.11 -28.89
N LEU A 390 -4.18 -11.37 -28.88
CA LEU A 390 -3.62 -12.62 -28.40
C LEU A 390 -3.67 -12.64 -26.87
N VAL A 391 -4.32 -13.66 -26.31
CA VAL A 391 -4.52 -13.79 -24.86
C VAL A 391 -3.57 -14.83 -24.28
N ARG A 392 -2.85 -14.43 -23.23
CA ARG A 392 -1.95 -15.31 -22.48
C ARG A 392 -2.30 -15.32 -21.01
N ASP A 393 -2.47 -16.51 -20.43
CA ASP A 393 -2.56 -16.72 -18.98
C ASP A 393 -1.15 -16.76 -18.39
N LEU A 394 -0.83 -15.76 -17.56
CA LEU A 394 0.51 -15.62 -16.99
C LEU A 394 0.77 -16.61 -15.85
N TRP A 395 -0.27 -17.15 -15.23
CA TRP A 395 -0.14 -18.17 -14.19
C TRP A 395 0.04 -19.57 -14.80
N LYS A 396 -0.72 -19.89 -15.85
CA LYS A 396 -0.54 -21.13 -16.62
C LYS A 396 0.66 -21.07 -17.57
N ARG A 397 1.16 -19.86 -17.86
CA ARG A 397 2.22 -19.57 -18.85
C ARG A 397 1.86 -20.11 -20.24
N GLU A 398 0.59 -20.00 -20.58
CA GLU A 398 -0.02 -20.58 -21.77
C GLU A 398 -0.73 -19.50 -22.59
N THR A 399 -0.59 -19.58 -23.91
CA THR A 399 -1.37 -18.76 -24.84
C THR A 399 -2.71 -19.46 -25.08
N LEU A 400 -3.80 -18.79 -24.71
CA LEU A 400 -5.14 -19.34 -24.73
C LEU A 400 -5.81 -19.24 -26.11
N GLY A 401 -5.34 -18.30 -26.94
CA GLY A 401 -5.86 -18.06 -28.28
C GLY A 401 -6.03 -16.58 -28.55
N MET A 402 -6.85 -16.27 -29.56
CA MET A 402 -7.17 -14.91 -29.96
C MET A 402 -8.61 -14.58 -29.59
N VAL A 403 -8.86 -13.35 -29.15
CA VAL A 403 -10.21 -12.84 -28.90
C VAL A 403 -10.35 -11.48 -29.58
N SER A 404 -11.50 -11.25 -30.23
CA SER A 404 -11.84 -9.92 -30.74
C SER A 404 -12.18 -8.98 -29.59
N PHE A 405 -12.11 -7.67 -29.83
CA PHE A 405 -12.50 -6.65 -28.84
C PHE A 405 -13.94 -6.82 -28.32
N GLU A 406 -14.86 -7.24 -29.21
CA GLU A 406 -16.25 -7.58 -28.88
C GLU A 406 -16.44 -9.03 -28.41
N GLY A 407 -15.38 -9.85 -28.45
CA GLY A 407 -15.44 -11.27 -28.12
C GLY A 407 -15.61 -11.51 -26.63
N LYS A 408 -16.19 -12.67 -26.29
CA LYS A 408 -16.46 -13.04 -24.91
C LYS A 408 -15.52 -14.15 -24.46
N MET A 409 -15.00 -14.04 -23.24
CA MET A 409 -14.30 -15.13 -22.59
C MET A 409 -15.04 -15.52 -21.32
N LYS A 410 -15.26 -16.81 -21.11
CA LYS A 410 -15.88 -17.34 -19.89
C LYS A 410 -14.84 -18.12 -19.12
N LEU A 411 -14.76 -17.87 -17.82
CA LEU A 411 -13.92 -18.64 -16.91
C LEU A 411 -14.62 -18.87 -15.58
N LYS A 412 -14.19 -19.91 -14.89
CA LYS A 412 -14.57 -20.16 -13.51
C LYS A 412 -13.42 -19.81 -12.58
N LEU A 413 -13.68 -19.00 -11.56
CA LEU A 413 -12.75 -18.71 -10.47
C LEU A 413 -13.18 -19.42 -9.20
N ASP A 414 -12.24 -20.15 -8.59
CA ASP A 414 -12.44 -20.71 -7.26
C ASP A 414 -12.58 -19.62 -6.20
N VAL A 415 -13.03 -20.01 -5.00
CA VAL A 415 -13.10 -19.11 -3.84
C VAL A 415 -11.73 -18.49 -3.59
N HIS A 416 -11.67 -17.16 -3.57
CA HIS A 416 -10.43 -16.40 -3.35
C HIS A 416 -9.37 -16.60 -4.45
N GLY A 417 -9.74 -17.21 -5.58
CA GLY A 417 -8.86 -17.44 -6.72
C GLY A 417 -8.70 -16.23 -7.62
N SER A 418 -7.60 -16.23 -8.37
CA SER A 418 -7.30 -15.20 -9.36
C SER A 418 -6.85 -15.76 -10.71
N VAL A 419 -7.01 -14.92 -11.72
CA VAL A 419 -6.32 -15.02 -13.02
C VAL A 419 -5.58 -13.73 -13.30
N LEU A 420 -4.57 -13.82 -14.16
CA LEU A 420 -3.85 -12.67 -14.70
C LEU A 420 -3.58 -12.94 -16.18
N PHE A 421 -4.28 -12.19 -17.02
CA PHE A 421 -4.17 -12.30 -18.47
C PHE A 421 -3.36 -11.14 -19.04
N ARG A 422 -2.56 -11.43 -20.07
CA ARG A 422 -1.99 -10.42 -20.98
C ARG A 422 -2.72 -10.49 -22.31
N PHE A 423 -3.28 -9.37 -22.74
CA PHE A 423 -3.88 -9.14 -24.04
C PHE A 423 -2.88 -8.35 -24.89
N THR A 424 -2.40 -8.96 -25.97
CA THR A 424 -1.47 -8.32 -26.91
C THR A 424 -2.21 -8.01 -28.20
N PRO A 425 -2.35 -6.74 -28.62
CA PRO A 425 -2.93 -6.41 -29.91
C PRO A 425 -2.24 -7.13 -31.06
N ILE A 426 -3.02 -7.61 -32.02
CA ILE A 426 -2.53 -8.17 -33.28
C ILE A 426 -2.70 -7.10 -34.36
N GLY A 427 -1.64 -6.78 -35.10
CA GLY A 427 -1.71 -5.84 -36.23
C GLY A 427 -2.45 -6.45 -37.43
N SER A 428 -3.08 -5.61 -38.25
CA SER A 428 -3.83 -6.04 -39.44
C SER A 428 -3.01 -6.83 -40.47
N ASP A 429 -1.68 -6.70 -40.45
CA ASP A 429 -0.77 -7.40 -41.38
C ASP A 429 -0.33 -8.80 -40.89
N ASP A 430 -0.59 -9.15 -39.62
CA ASP A 430 -0.09 -10.39 -38.99
C ASP A 430 -1.10 -11.55 -39.00
N HIS A 431 -2.28 -11.32 -39.61
CA HIS A 431 -3.32 -12.35 -39.79
C HIS A 431 -2.88 -13.56 -40.64
N SER A 432 -1.70 -13.51 -41.25
CA SER A 432 -1.20 -14.54 -42.17
C SER A 432 -0.22 -15.56 -41.56
N GLN A 433 0.28 -15.37 -40.32
CA GLN A 433 1.36 -16.23 -39.77
C GLN A 433 1.02 -17.03 -38.52
N HIS A 434 -0.13 -16.80 -37.87
CA HIS A 434 -0.50 -17.54 -36.66
C HIS A 434 -1.67 -18.50 -36.91
N HIS A 435 -1.34 -19.78 -37.13
CA HIS A 435 -2.29 -20.90 -37.11
C HIS A 435 -2.78 -21.19 -35.68
N HIS A 436 -3.51 -20.26 -35.08
CA HIS A 436 -4.38 -20.52 -33.93
C HIS A 436 -5.83 -20.27 -34.36
N PRO A 437 -6.81 -21.07 -33.91
CA PRO A 437 -8.18 -20.91 -34.34
C PRO A 437 -8.69 -19.51 -33.96
N LEU A 438 -9.28 -18.80 -34.93
CA LEU A 438 -10.07 -17.59 -34.70
C LEU A 438 -11.32 -18.02 -33.95
N VAL A 439 -11.45 -17.67 -32.67
CA VAL A 439 -12.62 -18.03 -31.86
C VAL A 439 -13.28 -16.76 -31.33
N SER A 440 -14.57 -16.59 -31.59
CA SER A 440 -15.38 -15.48 -31.08
C SER A 440 -15.75 -15.64 -29.60
N GLU A 441 -15.61 -16.85 -29.06
CA GLU A 441 -15.95 -17.20 -27.68
C GLU A 441 -14.95 -18.23 -27.13
N VAL A 442 -14.24 -17.89 -26.06
CA VAL A 442 -13.25 -18.79 -25.42
C VAL A 442 -13.77 -19.20 -24.05
N SER A 443 -13.95 -20.51 -23.81
CA SER A 443 -14.24 -21.07 -22.47
C SER A 443 -12.96 -21.64 -21.86
N LEU A 444 -12.66 -21.25 -20.61
CA LEU A 444 -11.38 -21.46 -19.93
C LEU A 444 -11.47 -22.14 -18.57
#